data_AF-D4DED7-F1
#
_entry.id   AF-D4DED7-F1
#
_cell.length_a   1.000
_cell.length_b   1.000
_cell.length_c   1.000
_cell.angle_alpha   90.00
_cell.angle_beta   90.00
_cell.angle_gamma   90.00
#
_symmetry.space_group_name_H-M   'P 1'
#
loop_
_entity.id
_entity.type
_entity.pdbx_description
1 polymer ?
#
loop_
_entity_poly.entity_id
_entity_poly.type
_entity_poly.pdbx_seq_one_letter_code
_entity_poly.pdbx_strand_id
1 'polypeptide(L)'
;MPSIASSPSEEYDFAVSRNQGLGQLFYGQVRRNATATAVVDVGISLTYDQLHLQASYIAHQLLQESFAFEEPVGIVVQHGVNDIIAQLAIIYAGGSCVPMDPTLPDQQIQGRLQRLNTQFLLVDQSNKDRDLPFRKFALEGLVAVAKDKYPVSTDLEHRTHLIHTSGTTSEPKAVQIAARSILQVVFHAPFEPVRENDVVAHVNNSSFDVSLFDVWAPLLRGASIAVLSKTALLDLPVMAEHIDRLGITVMATTTALLNLAASTYPRAFSKLYLLYWR
;
A
#
# COMPACT_ATOMS: atom_id res chain seq x y z
N MET A 1 -16.40 19.09 -25.51
CA MET A 1 -15.09 18.73 -26.09
C MET A 1 -14.56 17.56 -25.27
N PRO A 2 -14.20 16.42 -25.88
CA PRO A 2 -13.55 15.36 -25.12
C PRO A 2 -12.19 15.90 -24.68
N SER A 3 -11.96 15.93 -23.37
CA SER A 3 -10.62 16.14 -22.82
C SER A 3 -9.71 15.10 -23.44
N ILE A 4 -8.67 15.52 -24.17
CA ILE A 4 -7.63 14.60 -24.62
C ILE A 4 -7.00 14.09 -23.34
N ALA A 5 -7.25 12.82 -23.00
CA ALA A 5 -6.60 12.20 -21.86
C ALA A 5 -5.09 12.21 -22.12
N SER A 6 -4.32 12.77 -21.18
CA SER A 6 -2.87 12.78 -21.22
C SER A 6 -2.35 11.35 -21.35
N SER A 7 -1.30 11.15 -22.15
CA SER A 7 -0.62 9.86 -22.20
C SER A 7 0.04 9.56 -20.84
N PRO A 8 0.25 8.29 -20.47
CA PRO A 8 0.93 7.94 -19.23
C PRO A 8 2.32 8.57 -19.09
N SER A 9 3.05 8.72 -20.20
CA SER A 9 4.36 9.40 -20.21
C SER A 9 4.25 10.88 -19.89
N GLU A 10 3.24 11.59 -20.44
CA GLU A 10 3.00 13.00 -20.10
C GLU A 10 2.56 13.17 -18.64
N GLU A 11 1.75 12.25 -18.11
CA GLU A 11 1.37 12.25 -16.69
C GLU A 11 2.59 12.03 -15.78
N TYR A 12 3.48 11.12 -16.17
CA TYR A 12 4.74 10.87 -15.47
C TYR A 12 5.66 12.10 -15.51
N ASP A 13 5.92 12.66 -16.69
CA ASP A 13 6.77 13.84 -16.87
C ASP A 13 6.21 15.03 -16.08
N PHE A 14 4.89 15.18 -16.07
CA PHE A 14 4.22 16.18 -15.26
C PHE A 14 4.42 15.93 -13.75
N ALA A 15 4.23 14.70 -13.26
CA ALA A 15 4.46 14.35 -11.86
C ALA A 15 5.93 14.57 -11.44
N VAL A 16 6.88 14.18 -12.29
CA VAL A 16 8.32 14.39 -12.08
C VAL A 16 8.67 15.88 -12.07
N SER A 17 8.14 16.66 -13.01
CA SER A 17 8.41 18.10 -13.08
C SER A 17 7.94 18.87 -11.85
N ARG A 18 6.86 18.41 -11.20
CA ARG A 18 6.37 18.99 -9.94
C ARG A 18 7.15 18.53 -8.73
N ASN A 19 7.93 17.46 -8.86
CA ASN A 19 8.75 16.85 -7.80
C ASN A 19 7.96 16.66 -6.49
N GLN A 20 6.73 16.17 -6.59
CA GLN A 20 5.84 15.93 -5.46
C GLN A 20 5.98 14.49 -4.96
N GLY A 21 6.05 14.30 -3.64
CA GLY A 21 6.08 12.97 -3.06
C GLY A 21 4.73 12.25 -3.10
N LEU A 22 4.74 10.97 -2.73
CA LEU A 22 3.57 10.07 -2.86
C LEU A 22 2.32 10.60 -2.14
N GLY A 23 2.48 11.19 -0.95
CA GLY A 23 1.35 11.73 -0.17
C GLY A 23 0.61 12.85 -0.90
N GLN A 24 1.34 13.77 -1.53
CA GLN A 24 0.76 14.87 -2.32
C GLN A 24 0.15 14.36 -3.63
N LEU A 25 0.75 13.35 -4.27
CA LEU A 25 0.22 12.74 -5.48
C LEU A 25 -1.12 12.03 -5.21
N PHE A 26 -1.21 11.24 -4.13
CA PHE A 26 -2.46 10.64 -3.68
C PHE A 26 -3.51 11.71 -3.32
N TYR A 27 -3.13 12.76 -2.58
CA TYR A 27 -4.05 13.87 -2.28
C TYR A 27 -4.54 14.59 -3.54
N GLY A 28 -3.73 14.63 -4.61
CA GLY A 28 -4.15 15.09 -5.93
C GLY A 28 -5.33 14.28 -6.49
N GLN A 29 -5.36 12.97 -6.27
CA GLN A 29 -6.49 12.11 -6.67
C GLN A 29 -7.72 12.32 -5.78
N VAL A 30 -7.53 12.51 -4.46
CA VAL A 30 -8.62 12.89 -3.54
C VAL A 30 -9.32 14.17 -4.03
N ARG A 31 -8.55 15.17 -4.45
CA ARG A 31 -9.09 16.42 -4.99
C ARG A 31 -9.79 16.28 -6.35
N ARG A 32 -9.43 15.26 -7.14
CA ARG A 32 -10.06 14.99 -8.44
C ARG A 32 -11.41 14.30 -8.27
N ASN A 33 -11.47 13.26 -7.43
CA ASN A 33 -12.69 12.51 -7.19
C ASN A 33 -12.76 11.93 -5.76
N ALA A 34 -13.13 12.78 -4.82
CA ALA A 34 -13.25 12.46 -3.40
C ALA A 34 -14.19 11.26 -3.12
N THR A 35 -15.26 11.12 -3.90
CA THR A 35 -16.31 10.11 -3.71
C THR A 35 -16.04 8.77 -4.41
N ALA A 36 -15.00 8.68 -5.24
CA ALA A 36 -14.62 7.41 -5.86
C ALA A 36 -14.17 6.41 -4.80
N THR A 37 -14.46 5.13 -5.01
CA THR A 37 -13.97 4.04 -4.15
C THR A 37 -12.46 3.90 -4.31
N ALA A 38 -11.72 4.02 -3.20
CA ALA A 38 -10.28 3.78 -3.17
C ALA A 38 -9.95 2.34 -2.76
N VAL A 39 -10.67 1.79 -1.79
CA VAL A 39 -10.40 0.44 -1.25
C VAL A 39 -11.70 -0.28 -0.92
N VAL A 40 -11.75 -1.56 -1.26
CA VAL A 40 -12.77 -2.52 -0.81
C VAL A 40 -12.07 -3.66 -0.07
N ASP A 41 -12.51 -3.90 1.17
CA ASP A 41 -12.11 -5.02 2.02
C ASP A 41 -13.38 -5.61 2.64
N VAL A 42 -13.38 -6.84 3.14
CA VAL A 42 -14.59 -7.56 3.57
C VAL A 42 -15.52 -6.71 4.45
N GLY A 43 -16.69 -6.32 3.92
CA GLY A 43 -17.68 -5.51 4.64
C GLY A 43 -17.32 -4.01 4.80
N ILE A 44 -16.20 -3.57 4.25
CA ILE A 44 -15.68 -2.21 4.33
C ILE A 44 -15.43 -1.69 2.91
N SER A 45 -15.95 -0.50 2.60
CA SER A 45 -15.57 0.23 1.39
C SER A 45 -15.24 1.66 1.78
N LEU A 46 -14.03 2.09 1.43
CA LEU A 46 -13.56 3.45 1.67
C LEU A 46 -13.45 4.18 0.33
N THR A 47 -14.05 5.36 0.30
CA THR A 47 -13.79 6.36 -0.74
C THR A 47 -12.41 6.98 -0.57
N TYR A 48 -11.92 7.66 -1.61
CA TYR A 48 -10.67 8.44 -1.54
C TYR A 48 -10.68 9.44 -0.38
N ASP A 49 -11.78 10.14 -0.16
CA ASP A 49 -11.93 11.09 0.97
C ASP A 49 -11.89 10.38 2.33
N GLN A 50 -12.62 9.27 2.47
CA GLN A 50 -12.60 8.50 3.72
C GLN A 50 -11.20 7.95 4.02
N LEU A 51 -10.52 7.40 3.03
CA LEU A 51 -9.15 6.92 3.18
C LEU A 51 -8.19 8.06 3.57
N HIS A 52 -8.33 9.22 2.91
CA HIS A 52 -7.57 10.43 3.22
C HIS A 52 -7.78 10.89 4.66
N LEU A 53 -9.03 11.00 5.13
CA LEU A 53 -9.35 11.47 6.47
C LEU A 53 -8.78 10.53 7.54
N GLN A 54 -8.87 9.22 7.31
CA GLN A 54 -8.34 8.21 8.22
C GLN A 54 -6.81 8.26 8.32
N ALA A 55 -6.12 8.30 7.17
CA ALA A 55 -4.66 8.43 7.13
C ALA A 55 -4.19 9.76 7.75
N SER A 56 -4.89 10.86 7.46
CA SER A 56 -4.56 12.20 8.00
C SER A 56 -4.70 12.28 9.51
N TYR A 57 -5.70 11.61 10.08
CA TYR A 57 -5.88 11.55 11.52
C TYR A 57 -4.67 10.90 12.20
N ILE A 58 -4.25 9.74 11.72
CA ILE A 58 -3.08 9.02 12.28
C ILE A 58 -1.78 9.77 12.02
N ALA A 59 -1.60 10.34 10.83
CA ALA A 59 -0.45 11.20 10.52
C ALA A 59 -0.34 12.38 11.50
N HIS A 60 -1.48 12.98 11.86
CA HIS A 60 -1.48 14.07 12.83
C HIS A 60 -1.04 13.62 14.22
N GLN A 61 -1.47 12.43 14.67
CA GLN A 61 -1.03 11.85 15.94
C GLN A 61 0.48 11.63 15.96
N LEU A 62 1.05 11.07 14.87
CA LEU A 62 2.50 10.93 14.73
C LEU A 62 3.22 12.28 14.83
N LEU A 63 2.70 13.31 14.15
CA LEU A 63 3.25 14.67 14.15
C LEU A 63 3.06 15.42 15.48
N GLN A 64 2.26 14.91 16.43
CA GLN A 64 2.24 15.46 17.81
C GLN A 64 3.44 14.99 18.63
N GLU A 65 4.19 14.01 18.13
CA GLU A 65 5.44 13.56 18.73
C GLU A 65 6.65 14.29 18.14
N SER A 66 7.83 13.98 18.68
CA SER A 66 9.13 14.37 18.10
C SER A 66 9.43 13.57 16.82
N PHE A 67 8.54 13.63 15.84
CA PHE A 67 8.63 12.89 14.58
C PHE A 67 9.57 13.58 13.60
N ALA A 68 10.66 12.91 13.22
CA ALA A 68 11.62 13.40 12.26
C ALA A 68 11.18 13.11 10.81
N PHE A 69 11.69 13.90 9.86
CA PHE A 69 11.56 13.56 8.45
C PHE A 69 12.28 12.23 8.15
N GLU A 70 11.67 11.37 7.35
CA GLU A 70 12.11 10.00 7.06
C GLU A 70 12.22 9.07 8.28
N GLU A 71 11.60 9.43 9.43
CA GLU A 71 11.55 8.57 10.61
C GLU A 71 11.00 7.18 10.23
N PRO A 72 11.74 6.09 10.51
CA PRO A 72 11.26 4.75 10.24
C PRO A 72 10.16 4.37 11.23
N VAL A 73 9.01 3.96 10.70
CA VAL A 73 7.83 3.57 11.48
C VAL A 73 7.45 2.14 11.13
N GLY A 74 7.46 1.26 12.14
CA GLY A 74 7.01 -0.11 11.96
C GLY A 74 5.51 -0.19 11.67
N ILE A 75 5.10 -1.13 10.83
CA ILE A 75 3.68 -1.47 10.62
C ILE A 75 3.51 -2.95 10.93
N VAL A 76 2.68 -3.27 11.93
CA VAL A 76 2.34 -4.65 12.31
C VAL A 76 0.82 -4.75 12.38
N VAL A 77 0.22 -5.09 11.24
CA VAL A 77 -1.24 -5.17 11.05
C VAL A 77 -1.56 -6.40 10.20
N GLN A 78 -2.78 -6.91 10.29
CA GLN A 78 -3.25 -7.96 9.39
C GLN A 78 -3.39 -7.41 7.96
N HIS A 79 -3.26 -8.31 6.98
CA HIS A 79 -3.53 -8.01 5.58
C HIS A 79 -4.94 -7.45 5.42
N GLY A 80 -5.08 -6.23 4.91
CA GLY A 80 -6.37 -5.58 4.75
C GLY A 80 -6.29 -4.06 4.70
N VAL A 81 -7.43 -3.39 4.86
CA VAL A 81 -7.54 -1.93 4.74
C VAL A 81 -6.63 -1.16 5.72
N ASN A 82 -6.41 -1.70 6.91
CA ASN A 82 -5.56 -1.08 7.94
C ASN A 82 -4.09 -0.95 7.51
N ASP A 83 -3.59 -1.88 6.69
CA ASP A 83 -2.25 -1.80 6.10
C ASP A 83 -2.11 -0.60 5.16
N ILE A 84 -3.11 -0.38 4.30
CA ILE A 84 -3.15 0.75 3.37
C ILE A 84 -3.24 2.08 4.14
N ILE A 85 -4.10 2.15 5.17
CA ILE A 85 -4.23 3.32 6.04
C ILE A 85 -2.92 3.62 6.76
N ALA A 86 -2.25 2.60 7.31
CA ALA A 86 -0.99 2.74 8.02
C ALA A 86 0.10 3.31 7.12
N GLN A 87 0.26 2.74 5.92
CA GLN A 87 1.24 3.22 4.95
C GLN A 87 0.97 4.69 4.57
N LEU A 88 -0.27 5.03 4.20
CA LEU A 88 -0.62 6.41 3.87
C LEU A 88 -0.40 7.38 5.03
N ALA A 89 -0.73 7.00 6.26
CA ALA A 89 -0.55 7.84 7.44
C ALA A 89 0.93 8.18 7.68
N ILE A 90 1.83 7.20 7.55
CA ILE A 90 3.27 7.40 7.71
C ILE A 90 3.80 8.30 6.59
N ILE A 91 3.40 8.06 5.34
CA ILE A 91 3.78 8.90 4.21
C ILE A 91 3.27 10.34 4.36
N TYR A 92 2.05 10.53 4.87
CA TYR A 92 1.48 11.84 5.16
C TYR A 92 2.21 12.59 6.27
N ALA A 93 2.79 11.88 7.23
CA ALA A 93 3.67 12.44 8.26
C ALA A 93 5.10 12.72 7.76
N GLY A 94 5.44 12.28 6.53
CA GLY A 94 6.80 12.41 5.97
C GLY A 94 7.79 11.37 6.51
N GLY A 95 7.30 10.21 6.97
CA GLY A 95 8.12 9.12 7.49
C GLY A 95 8.32 7.97 6.48
N SER A 96 9.07 6.97 6.94
CA SER A 96 9.42 5.78 6.17
C SER A 96 8.68 4.53 6.68
N CYS A 97 7.87 3.89 5.85
CA CYS A 97 7.14 2.67 6.19
C CYS A 97 8.08 1.47 6.37
N VAL A 98 7.98 0.76 7.49
CA VAL A 98 8.66 -0.52 7.73
C VAL A 98 7.62 -1.63 7.97
N PRO A 99 6.96 -2.13 6.91
CA PRO A 99 5.97 -3.19 7.06
C PRO A 99 6.61 -4.50 7.52
N MET A 100 5.96 -5.14 8.49
CA MET A 100 6.37 -6.40 9.09
C MET A 100 5.24 -7.42 9.03
N ASP A 101 5.58 -8.66 8.67
CA ASP A 101 4.61 -9.74 8.61
C ASP A 101 4.14 -10.04 10.04
N PRO A 102 2.84 -9.87 10.35
CA PRO A 102 2.33 -10.05 11.70
C PRO A 102 2.47 -11.49 12.20
N THR A 103 2.69 -12.47 11.30
CA THR A 103 2.91 -13.87 11.67
C THR A 103 4.33 -14.14 12.23
N LEU A 104 5.25 -13.17 12.11
CA LEU A 104 6.59 -13.29 12.69
C LEU A 104 6.53 -13.23 14.22
N PRO A 105 7.39 -13.99 14.94
CA PRO A 105 7.52 -13.85 16.39
C PRO A 105 7.97 -12.45 16.81
N ASP A 106 7.52 -11.98 17.98
CA ASP A 106 7.83 -10.64 18.52
C ASP A 106 9.34 -10.35 18.52
N GLN A 107 10.17 -11.33 18.91
CA GLN A 107 11.63 -11.18 18.93
C GLN A 107 12.21 -10.86 17.54
N GLN A 108 11.65 -11.42 16.48
CA GLN A 108 12.12 -11.14 15.11
C GLN A 108 11.70 -9.75 14.65
N ILE A 109 10.46 -9.35 14.93
CA ILE A 109 9.95 -8.00 14.61
C ILE A 109 10.77 -6.96 15.37
N GLN A 110 10.91 -7.14 16.69
CA GLN A 110 11.70 -6.27 17.55
C GLN A 110 13.13 -6.13 17.05
N GLY A 111 13.82 -7.24 16.80
CA GLY A 111 15.20 -7.23 16.33
C GLY A 111 15.37 -6.47 15.02
N ARG A 112 14.44 -6.62 14.07
CA ARG A 112 14.49 -5.90 12.78
C ARG A 112 14.25 -4.40 12.95
N LEU A 113 13.23 -4.00 13.71
CA LEU A 113 12.89 -2.59 13.94
C LEU A 113 13.96 -1.86 14.78
N GLN A 114 14.55 -2.52 15.78
CA GLN A 114 15.62 -1.93 16.60
C GLN A 114 16.86 -1.60 15.76
N ARG A 115 17.23 -2.43 14.78
CA ARG A 115 18.36 -2.16 13.88
C ARG A 115 18.14 -0.93 12.99
N LEU A 116 16.88 -0.54 12.80
CA LEU A 116 16.49 0.67 12.07
C LEU A 116 16.32 1.89 12.98
N ASN A 117 16.63 1.77 14.28
CA ASN A 117 16.34 2.80 15.28
C ASN A 117 14.88 3.26 15.27
N THR A 118 13.95 2.35 14.94
CA THR A 118 12.51 2.65 14.93
C THR A 118 12.03 3.00 16.34
N GLN A 119 11.30 4.11 16.46
CA GLN A 119 10.67 4.53 17.73
C GLN A 119 9.18 4.23 17.77
N PHE A 120 8.51 4.30 16.62
CA PHE A 120 7.06 4.25 16.48
C PHE A 120 6.60 2.98 15.78
N LEU A 121 5.44 2.48 16.17
CA LEU A 121 4.83 1.27 15.62
C LEU A 121 3.33 1.48 15.41
N LEU A 122 2.85 1.37 14.17
CA LEU A 122 1.42 1.29 13.89
C LEU A 122 0.94 -0.15 14.03
N VAL A 123 -0.14 -0.35 14.79
CA VAL A 123 -0.72 -1.66 15.08
C VAL A 123 -2.23 -1.67 14.88
N ASP A 124 -2.78 -2.80 14.46
CA ASP A 124 -4.23 -3.00 14.45
C ASP A 124 -4.71 -3.61 15.77
N GLN A 125 -6.02 -3.79 15.87
CA GLN A 125 -6.65 -4.37 17.05
C GLN A 125 -6.10 -5.76 17.43
N SER A 126 -5.70 -6.58 16.45
CA SER A 126 -5.18 -7.93 16.71
C SER A 126 -3.73 -7.94 17.21
N ASN A 127 -2.98 -6.87 16.91
CA ASN A 127 -1.55 -6.77 17.22
C ASN A 127 -1.23 -5.77 18.34
N LYS A 128 -2.23 -5.03 18.86
CA LYS A 128 -1.98 -3.96 19.84
C LYS A 128 -1.35 -4.42 21.15
N ASP A 129 -1.71 -5.62 21.60
CA ASP A 129 -1.29 -6.17 22.89
C ASP A 129 0.03 -6.99 22.80
N ARG A 130 0.67 -7.07 21.63
CA ARG A 130 1.96 -7.78 21.45
C ARG A 130 3.07 -7.17 22.31
N ASP A 131 4.03 -7.94 22.79
CA ASP A 131 5.09 -7.43 23.68
C ASP A 131 6.26 -6.84 22.87
N LEU A 132 6.02 -5.69 22.26
CA LEU A 132 6.98 -4.96 21.43
C LEU A 132 7.35 -3.62 22.08
N PRO A 133 8.63 -3.34 22.37
CA PRO A 133 9.07 -2.18 23.15
C PRO A 133 9.19 -0.90 22.31
N PHE A 134 8.18 -0.61 21.49
CA PHE A 134 8.07 0.60 20.68
C PHE A 134 6.85 1.40 21.11
N ARG A 135 6.82 2.69 20.79
CA ARG A 135 5.62 3.49 21.01
C ARG A 135 4.55 3.12 19.99
N LYS A 136 3.51 2.44 20.46
CA LYS A 136 2.43 1.94 19.61
C LYS A 136 1.36 2.99 19.38
N PHE A 137 0.91 3.10 18.14
CA PHE A 137 -0.31 3.83 17.75
C PHE A 137 -1.29 2.81 17.18
N ALA A 138 -2.41 2.62 17.87
CA ALA A 138 -3.43 1.70 17.43
C ALA A 138 -4.30 2.35 16.34
N LEU A 139 -4.57 1.61 15.27
CA LEU A 139 -5.52 1.97 14.22
C LEU A 139 -6.95 1.67 14.73
N GLU A 140 -7.38 2.39 15.77
CA GLU A 140 -8.71 2.25 16.38
C GLU A 140 -9.65 3.38 15.97
N GLY A 141 -10.94 3.07 15.87
CA GLY A 141 -12.02 4.06 16.02
C GLY A 141 -11.95 5.26 15.07
N LEU A 142 -11.77 5.00 13.78
CA LEU A 142 -11.67 5.99 12.69
C LEU A 142 -13.01 6.72 12.39
N VAL A 143 -13.67 7.21 13.46
CA VAL A 143 -14.89 8.05 13.45
C VAL A 143 -14.53 9.51 13.73
N ALA A 144 -13.31 9.79 14.19
CA ALA A 144 -12.82 11.15 14.36
C ALA A 144 -12.39 11.74 13.01
N VAL A 145 -13.29 12.49 12.39
CA VAL A 145 -12.99 13.32 11.21
C VAL A 145 -11.95 14.35 11.60
N ALA A 146 -10.70 14.15 11.18
CA ALA A 146 -9.71 15.21 11.22
C ALA A 146 -10.18 16.37 10.33
N LYS A 147 -9.84 17.61 10.70
CA LYS A 147 -9.92 18.72 9.73
C LYS A 147 -9.02 18.36 8.56
N ASP A 148 -9.52 18.54 7.33
CA ASP A 148 -8.74 18.40 6.09
C ASP A 148 -7.38 19.09 6.28
N LYS A 149 -6.34 18.26 6.43
CA LYS A 149 -4.97 18.70 6.64
C LYS A 149 -4.16 18.13 5.50
N TYR A 150 -3.52 19.04 4.79
CA TYR A 150 -2.62 18.72 3.71
C TYR A 150 -1.46 17.84 4.22
N PRO A 151 -1.04 16.81 3.47
CA PRO A 151 0.11 15.99 3.86
C PRO A 151 1.37 16.84 4.02
N VAL A 152 2.32 16.39 4.85
CA VAL A 152 3.66 16.98 4.88
C VAL A 152 4.21 16.97 3.46
N SER A 153 4.70 18.13 3.01
CA SER A 153 5.24 18.25 1.65
C SER A 153 6.60 17.57 1.59
N THR A 154 6.70 16.55 0.75
CA THR A 154 7.94 15.84 0.46
C THR A 154 8.22 15.89 -1.03
N ASP A 155 9.35 15.36 -1.47
CA ASP A 155 9.68 15.28 -2.88
C ASP A 155 9.84 13.82 -3.34
N LEU A 156 10.34 13.63 -4.55
CA LEU A 156 10.57 12.30 -5.11
C LEU A 156 11.80 11.59 -4.52
N GLU A 157 12.65 12.29 -3.77
CA GLU A 157 13.81 11.74 -3.06
C GLU A 157 13.43 11.11 -1.71
N HIS A 158 12.27 11.49 -1.16
CA HIS A 158 11.72 10.95 0.08
C HIS A 158 11.78 9.41 0.11
N ARG A 159 12.48 8.86 1.10
CA ARG A 159 12.64 7.42 1.33
C ARG A 159 11.42 6.80 1.98
N THR A 160 10.41 6.55 1.18
CA THR A 160 9.08 6.12 1.65
C THR A 160 9.01 4.73 2.29
N HIS A 161 9.83 3.75 1.89
CA HIS A 161 9.69 2.36 2.36
C HIS A 161 11.05 1.72 2.67
N LEU A 162 11.04 0.85 3.69
CA LEU A 162 12.16 0.01 4.11
C LEU A 162 11.72 -1.45 4.08
N ILE A 163 12.04 -2.15 3.00
CA ILE A 163 11.60 -3.53 2.75
C ILE A 163 12.71 -4.52 3.11
N HIS A 164 12.42 -5.46 4.00
CA HIS A 164 13.37 -6.50 4.38
C HIS A 164 13.40 -7.59 3.32
N THR A 165 14.57 -7.82 2.73
CA THR A 165 14.77 -8.92 1.80
C THR A 165 15.53 -10.06 2.48
N SER A 166 15.23 -11.31 2.09
CA SER A 166 16.05 -12.46 2.48
C SER A 166 17.43 -12.30 1.85
N GLY A 167 18.36 -11.71 2.59
CA GLY A 167 19.76 -11.65 2.18
C GLY A 167 20.35 -13.06 2.12
N THR A 168 21.47 -13.21 1.41
CA THR A 168 22.31 -14.42 1.46
C THR A 168 22.99 -14.62 2.82
N THR A 169 22.97 -13.59 3.66
CA THR A 169 23.33 -13.63 5.08
C THR A 169 22.17 -14.16 5.90
N SER A 170 22.44 -14.85 7.01
CA SER A 170 21.41 -15.34 7.96
C SER A 170 20.49 -14.24 8.51
N GLU A 171 20.83 -12.96 8.30
CA GLU A 171 20.01 -11.81 8.70
C GLU A 171 19.48 -11.02 7.48
N PRO A 172 18.16 -10.73 7.42
CA PRO A 172 17.55 -9.88 6.39
C PRO A 172 18.07 -8.45 6.42
N LYS A 173 18.27 -7.85 5.24
CA LYS A 173 18.66 -6.44 5.09
C LYS A 173 17.45 -5.61 4.68
N ALA A 174 17.29 -4.43 5.27
CA ALA A 174 16.28 -3.46 4.86
C ALA A 174 16.78 -2.64 3.66
N VAL A 175 16.08 -2.76 2.53
CA VAL A 175 16.31 -1.99 1.32
C VAL A 175 15.48 -0.71 1.40
N GLN A 176 16.12 0.45 1.24
CA GLN A 176 15.42 1.74 1.20
C GLN A 176 14.88 2.00 -0.20
N ILE A 177 13.62 2.44 -0.28
CA ILE A 177 12.92 2.72 -1.53
C ILE A 177 12.40 4.16 -1.52
N ALA A 178 12.90 4.97 -2.46
CA ALA A 178 12.47 6.35 -2.65
C ALA A 178 11.14 6.43 -3.41
N ALA A 179 10.41 7.53 -3.21
CA ALA A 179 9.14 7.82 -3.89
C ALA A 179 9.25 7.71 -5.42
N ARG A 180 10.34 8.18 -6.03
CA ARG A 180 10.57 8.02 -7.47
C ARG A 180 10.60 6.58 -7.96
N SER A 181 11.11 5.64 -7.16
CA SER A 181 11.17 4.22 -7.55
C SER A 181 9.76 3.64 -7.67
N ILE A 182 8.87 4.02 -6.75
CA ILE A 182 7.46 3.64 -6.79
C ILE A 182 6.78 4.33 -7.97
N LEU A 183 7.01 5.64 -8.16
CA LEU A 183 6.45 6.40 -9.29
C LEU A 183 6.82 5.79 -10.64
N GLN A 184 8.08 5.38 -10.81
CA GLN A 184 8.53 4.69 -12.02
C GLN A 184 7.71 3.42 -12.28
N VAL A 185 7.44 2.61 -11.26
CA VAL A 185 6.63 1.39 -11.42
C VAL A 185 5.17 1.74 -11.75
N VAL A 186 4.59 2.76 -11.14
CA VAL A 186 3.20 3.18 -11.41
C VAL A 186 2.97 3.58 -12.87
N PHE A 187 3.96 4.22 -13.52
CA PHE A 187 3.82 4.74 -14.89
C PHE A 187 4.54 3.91 -15.97
N HIS A 188 5.53 3.10 -15.58
CA HIS A 188 6.43 2.41 -16.51
C HIS A 188 6.73 0.97 -16.12
N ALA A 189 5.90 0.33 -15.30
CA ALA A 189 5.93 -1.13 -15.24
C ALA A 189 5.87 -1.70 -16.68
N PRO A 190 6.47 -2.88 -16.97
CA PRO A 190 6.67 -3.39 -18.33
C PRO A 190 5.38 -3.74 -19.10
N PHE A 191 4.23 -3.35 -18.55
CA PHE A 191 2.88 -3.58 -19.02
C PHE A 191 2.11 -2.26 -19.08
N GLU A 192 0.87 -2.31 -19.55
CA GLU A 192 0.05 -1.11 -19.60
C GLU A 192 -0.18 -0.52 -18.19
N PRO A 193 -0.01 0.80 -17.99
CA PRO A 193 -0.25 1.43 -16.70
C PRO A 193 -1.69 1.26 -16.22
N VAL A 194 -1.86 1.17 -14.90
CA VAL A 194 -3.18 1.10 -14.25
C VAL A 194 -4.03 2.31 -14.66
N ARG A 195 -5.26 2.05 -15.07
CA ARG A 195 -6.24 3.04 -15.51
C ARG A 195 -7.17 3.38 -14.35
N GLU A 196 -7.79 4.57 -14.40
CA GLU A 196 -8.69 5.05 -13.34
C GLU A 196 -9.88 4.10 -13.05
N ASN A 197 -10.34 3.34 -14.04
CA ASN A 197 -11.45 2.38 -13.88
C ASN A 197 -11.00 0.97 -13.49
N ASP A 198 -9.69 0.74 -13.29
CA ASP A 198 -9.19 -0.57 -12.90
C ASP A 198 -9.48 -0.87 -11.41
N VAL A 199 -9.54 -2.16 -11.12
CA VAL A 199 -9.57 -2.69 -9.76
C VAL A 199 -8.35 -3.58 -9.61
N VAL A 200 -7.40 -3.13 -8.79
CA VAL A 200 -6.14 -3.82 -8.52
C VAL A 200 -6.30 -4.71 -7.29
N ALA A 201 -5.94 -5.98 -7.41
CA ALA A 201 -5.96 -6.90 -6.28
C ALA A 201 -4.80 -6.63 -5.31
N HIS A 202 -5.11 -6.34 -4.05
CA HIS A 202 -4.14 -6.38 -2.94
C HIS A 202 -4.12 -7.78 -2.33
N VAL A 203 -3.17 -8.58 -2.80
CA VAL A 203 -3.01 -10.00 -2.46
C VAL A 203 -1.64 -10.28 -1.86
N ASN A 204 -0.68 -9.39 -2.07
CA ASN A 204 0.70 -9.58 -1.66
C ASN A 204 0.92 -9.03 -0.25
N ASN A 205 1.77 -9.73 0.51
CA ASN A 205 2.16 -9.29 1.84
C ASN A 205 2.99 -8.01 1.74
N SER A 206 2.58 -6.97 2.47
CA SER A 206 3.21 -5.64 2.44
C SER A 206 4.65 -5.59 2.92
N SER A 207 5.13 -6.64 3.58
CA SER A 207 6.56 -6.80 3.93
C SER A 207 7.45 -7.12 2.72
N PHE A 208 6.88 -7.32 1.53
CA PHE A 208 7.58 -7.56 0.28
C PHE A 208 7.30 -6.45 -0.72
N ASP A 209 8.28 -6.17 -1.58
CA ASP A 209 8.26 -5.03 -2.51
C ASP A 209 7.18 -5.11 -3.61
N VAL A 210 6.72 -6.31 -3.98
CA VAL A 210 5.63 -6.48 -4.96
C VAL A 210 4.32 -5.81 -4.52
N SER A 211 4.05 -5.75 -3.21
CA SER A 211 2.87 -5.08 -2.63
C SER A 211 2.84 -3.56 -2.90
N LEU A 212 4.00 -2.95 -3.18
CA LEU A 212 4.06 -1.52 -3.50
C LEU A 212 3.27 -1.22 -4.77
N PHE A 213 3.19 -2.16 -5.71
CA PHE A 213 2.31 -2.02 -6.85
C PHE A 213 0.84 -2.12 -6.44
N ASP A 214 0.47 -3.18 -5.70
CA ASP A 214 -0.90 -3.43 -5.24
C ASP A 214 -1.51 -2.19 -4.57
N VAL A 215 -0.71 -1.45 -3.81
CA VAL A 215 -1.13 -0.25 -3.07
C VAL A 215 -0.96 1.03 -3.88
N TRP A 216 0.24 1.34 -4.38
CA TRP A 216 0.52 2.67 -4.89
C TRP A 216 0.12 2.88 -6.35
N ALA A 217 0.10 1.81 -7.18
CA ALA A 217 -0.34 1.94 -8.57
C ALA A 217 -1.81 2.42 -8.69
N PRO A 218 -2.79 1.80 -8.01
CA PRO A 218 -4.18 2.27 -8.08
C PRO A 218 -4.35 3.64 -7.39
N LEU A 219 -3.79 3.83 -6.19
CA LEU A 219 -4.00 5.05 -5.41
C LEU A 219 -3.46 6.31 -6.10
N LEU A 220 -2.34 6.21 -6.82
CA LEU A 220 -1.77 7.35 -7.54
C LEU A 220 -2.39 7.56 -8.93
N ARG A 221 -3.21 6.62 -9.42
CA ARG A 221 -3.86 6.68 -10.73
C ARG A 221 -5.38 6.90 -10.67
N GLY A 222 -5.96 6.99 -9.48
CA GLY A 222 -7.41 7.17 -9.32
C GLY A 222 -8.22 5.87 -9.36
N ALA A 223 -7.53 4.72 -9.41
CA ALA A 223 -8.13 3.40 -9.48
C ALA A 223 -8.41 2.82 -8.09
N SER A 224 -9.14 1.70 -8.03
CA SER A 224 -9.51 1.09 -6.76
C SER A 224 -8.67 -0.13 -6.40
N ILE A 225 -8.56 -0.39 -5.10
CA ILE A 225 -7.95 -1.60 -4.53
C ILE A 225 -9.06 -2.55 -4.09
N ALA A 226 -8.94 -3.83 -4.41
CA ALA A 226 -9.72 -4.90 -3.83
C ALA A 226 -8.81 -5.81 -2.99
N VAL A 227 -9.05 -5.88 -1.69
CA VAL A 227 -8.31 -6.76 -0.79
C VAL A 227 -8.81 -8.20 -0.97
N LEU A 228 -7.89 -9.13 -1.20
CA LEU A 228 -8.18 -10.57 -1.10
C LEU A 228 -7.41 -11.16 0.07
N SER A 229 -8.11 -11.91 0.90
CA SER A 229 -7.46 -12.62 2.00
C SER A 229 -6.54 -13.72 1.46
N LYS A 230 -5.51 -14.04 2.24
CA LYS A 230 -4.63 -15.18 1.96
C LYS A 230 -5.40 -16.51 1.83
N THR A 231 -6.48 -16.67 2.60
CA THR A 231 -7.32 -17.87 2.53
C THR A 231 -8.08 -17.96 1.21
N ALA A 232 -8.66 -16.84 0.73
CA ALA A 232 -9.32 -16.79 -0.57
C ALA A 232 -8.31 -17.00 -1.72
N LEU A 233 -7.12 -16.41 -1.62
CA LEU A 233 -6.05 -16.52 -2.62
C LEU A 233 -5.58 -17.96 -2.85
N LEU A 234 -5.56 -18.79 -1.79
CA LEU A 234 -5.06 -20.17 -1.84
C LEU A 234 -6.12 -21.19 -2.27
N ASP A 235 -7.39 -20.79 -2.38
CA ASP A 235 -8.48 -21.60 -2.90
C ASP A 235 -8.88 -21.06 -4.28
N LEU A 236 -8.45 -21.72 -5.36
CA LEU A 236 -8.56 -21.18 -6.72
C LEU A 236 -10.01 -20.91 -7.19
N PRO A 237 -10.99 -21.81 -6.95
CA PRO A 237 -12.39 -21.48 -7.18
C PRO A 237 -12.86 -20.24 -6.41
N VAL A 238 -12.54 -20.13 -5.12
CA VAL A 238 -12.93 -18.99 -4.29
C VAL A 238 -12.24 -17.71 -4.76
N MET A 239 -10.96 -17.76 -5.10
CA MET A 239 -10.20 -16.66 -5.69
C MET A 239 -10.85 -16.16 -6.97
N ALA A 240 -11.21 -17.08 -7.88
CA ALA A 240 -11.85 -16.73 -9.15
C ALA A 240 -13.23 -16.08 -8.96
N GLU A 241 -14.02 -16.59 -8.01
CA GLU A 241 -15.29 -15.97 -7.61
C GLU A 241 -15.07 -14.56 -7.06
N HIS A 242 -14.03 -14.36 -6.23
CA HIS A 242 -13.70 -13.04 -5.69
C HIS A 242 -13.21 -12.07 -6.78
N ILE A 243 -12.40 -12.54 -7.73
CA ILE A 243 -11.98 -11.76 -8.89
C ILE A 243 -13.21 -11.25 -9.65
N ASP A 244 -14.19 -12.11 -9.94
CA ASP A 244 -15.40 -11.72 -10.68
C ASP A 244 -16.30 -10.80 -9.83
N ARG A 245 -16.57 -11.16 -8.58
CA ARG A 245 -17.45 -10.41 -7.67
C ARG A 245 -16.93 -9.01 -7.34
N LEU A 246 -15.61 -8.87 -7.18
CA LEU A 246 -14.96 -7.58 -6.88
C LEU A 246 -14.60 -6.81 -8.14
N GLY A 247 -14.81 -7.38 -9.34
CA GLY A 247 -14.49 -6.75 -10.62
C GLY A 247 -13.00 -6.52 -10.81
N ILE A 248 -12.15 -7.38 -10.26
CA ILE A 248 -10.68 -7.25 -10.33
C ILE A 248 -10.23 -7.37 -11.78
N THR A 249 -9.53 -6.34 -12.25
CA THR A 249 -9.00 -6.26 -13.62
C THR A 249 -7.49 -6.47 -13.67
N VAL A 250 -6.79 -6.16 -12.57
CA VAL A 250 -5.32 -6.21 -12.48
C VAL A 250 -4.89 -7.03 -11.25
N MET A 251 -3.95 -7.96 -11.44
CA MET A 251 -3.38 -8.74 -10.34
C MET A 251 -1.89 -9.01 -10.54
N ALA A 252 -1.13 -8.86 -9.46
CA ALA A 252 0.25 -9.30 -9.33
C ALA A 252 0.29 -10.57 -8.47
N THR A 253 0.93 -11.63 -8.94
CA THR A 253 0.98 -12.89 -8.17
C THR A 253 2.35 -13.56 -8.20
N THR A 254 2.50 -14.67 -7.48
CA THR A 254 3.72 -15.48 -7.52
C THR A 254 3.69 -16.44 -8.70
N THR A 255 4.87 -16.76 -9.25
CA THR A 255 5.03 -17.80 -10.28
C THR A 255 4.39 -19.13 -9.85
N ALA A 256 4.47 -19.48 -8.57
CA ALA A 256 3.90 -20.71 -8.02
C ALA A 256 2.38 -20.75 -8.11
N LEU A 257 1.69 -19.67 -7.71
CA LEU A 257 0.22 -19.62 -7.79
C LEU A 257 -0.26 -19.60 -9.24
N LEU A 258 0.46 -18.87 -10.11
CA LEU A 258 0.18 -18.87 -11.55
C LEU A 258 0.24 -20.28 -12.14
N ASN A 259 1.34 -21.00 -11.88
CA ASN A 259 1.53 -22.37 -12.41
C ASN A 259 0.50 -23.35 -11.86
N LEU A 260 0.15 -23.23 -10.57
CA LEU A 260 -0.89 -24.05 -9.96
C LEU A 260 -2.23 -23.81 -10.67
N ALA A 261 -2.66 -22.55 -10.80
CA ALA A 261 -3.91 -22.22 -11.45
C ALA A 261 -3.94 -22.63 -12.93
N ALA A 262 -2.86 -22.40 -13.67
CA ALA A 262 -2.73 -22.84 -15.06
C ALA A 262 -2.88 -24.36 -15.21
N SER A 263 -2.48 -25.13 -14.20
CA SER A 263 -2.52 -26.60 -14.23
C SER A 263 -3.85 -27.18 -13.74
N THR A 264 -4.49 -26.54 -12.75
CA THR A 264 -5.63 -27.15 -12.03
C THR A 264 -6.94 -26.37 -12.19
N TYR A 265 -6.88 -25.07 -12.47
CA TYR A 265 -8.06 -24.23 -12.66
C TYR A 265 -7.79 -23.10 -13.68
N PRO A 266 -7.60 -23.39 -14.99
CA PRO A 266 -7.08 -22.43 -15.98
C PRO A 266 -7.95 -21.18 -16.18
N ARG A 267 -9.21 -21.21 -15.73
CA ARG A 267 -10.14 -20.07 -15.81
C ARG A 267 -10.02 -19.11 -14.62
N ALA A 268 -9.17 -19.41 -13.63
CA ALA A 268 -9.00 -18.62 -12.40
C ALA A 268 -8.83 -17.12 -12.66
N PHE A 269 -8.12 -16.78 -13.74
CA PHE A 269 -7.72 -15.44 -14.09
C PHE A 269 -8.44 -14.88 -15.33
N SER A 270 -9.49 -15.55 -15.81
CA SER A 270 -10.14 -15.23 -17.09
C SER A 270 -10.77 -13.84 -17.18
N LYS A 271 -10.98 -13.17 -16.04
CA LYS A 271 -11.52 -11.81 -15.94
C LYS A 271 -10.44 -10.74 -15.83
N LEU A 272 -9.19 -11.13 -15.59
CA LEU A 272 -8.08 -10.18 -15.52
C LEU A 272 -7.75 -9.68 -16.91
N TYR A 273 -7.71 -8.37 -17.05
CA TYR A 273 -7.15 -7.72 -18.23
C TYR A 273 -5.61 -7.73 -18.16
N LEU A 274 -5.05 -7.59 -16.96
CA LEU A 274 -3.62 -7.61 -16.72
C LEU A 274 -3.27 -8.56 -15.57
N LEU A 275 -2.41 -9.54 -15.86
CA LEU A 275 -1.84 -10.46 -14.88
C LEU A 275 -0.33 -10.49 -15.08
N TYR A 276 0.42 -10.27 -14.02
CA TYR A 276 1.87 -10.45 -14.04
C TYR A 276 2.34 -11.18 -12.79
N TRP A 277 3.55 -11.74 -12.86
CA TRP A 277 4.09 -12.56 -11.79
C TRP A 277 5.55 -12.24 -11.48
N ARG A 278 5.95 -12.55 -10.25
CA ARG A 278 7.34 -12.53 -9.80
C ARG A 278 7.75 -13.87 -9.18
#